data_AF-A0A970P220-F1
#
_entry.id   AF-A0A970P220-F1
#
_cell.length_a   1.000
_cell.length_b   1.000
_cell.length_c   1.000
_cell.angle_alpha   90.00
_cell.angle_beta   90.00
_cell.angle_gamma   90.00
#
_symmetry.space_group_name_H-M   'P 1'
#
loop_
_entity.id
_entity.type
_entity.pdbx_description
1 polymer ?
#
loop_
_entity_poly.entity_id
_entity_poly.type
_entity_poly.pdbx_seq_one_letter_code
_entity_poly.pdbx_strand_id
1 'polypeptide(L)'
;MYYKILLVVLMASLISSCNQSNSHEGHNQDIESHEDLDHDEHEENNHDEESHEGNDHRTDVGNQEENDEIKFQYTSYSSDFELFAEADAFIVGETANVLSHFSVLPNFNAVEQGKITIILSVNGKETKQTLSKPTRKGIYSFNIEPETQGTGKLTFEIANDKGTFEVTVPEVTVFVNHQDAHKASENMVISQTNTTVFTKEQSWKINFATEVPNREAFGRVIKTVAKIEPARGGQSIIAAKTSGIVLFSDNGLVEGKKVVNGQKLFSISSNELADNNLSVRLAEAKSNYETSKANYERKSELVGEKIISEQDFLNAKNNYKSAKAIYDNLVNNFNSNGQQIKSSLNGYIKQIYITNGQFVESGQALVSIAQNKNLLLTAQVQQKYLEILPTIVSANVKTLHNNKTYSFKELNGKVLPHGESVTGNSYMIPVNLQIENKAGFVPGTLTEVFLKAVTNSNALTVPNGSLLEEQGIYYVFVQVNPELFEKREVSIGGTDGLRTEITKGISEHDRIVTSGAMQVKLAQATGALDPHSGHVH
;
A
#
# COMPACT_ATOMS: atom_id res chain seq x y z
N MET A 1 21.66 -60.35 24.29
CA MET A 1 22.30 -60.88 25.52
C MET A 1 22.61 -59.67 26.41
N TYR A 2 21.85 -59.39 27.49
CA TYR A 2 21.97 -60.00 28.84
C TYR A 2 23.43 -59.89 29.35
N TYR A 3 23.83 -59.13 30.39
CA TYR A 3 23.35 -58.90 31.79
C TYR A 3 23.95 -57.56 32.33
N LYS A 4 23.59 -56.90 33.47
CA LYS A 4 22.46 -56.98 34.45
C LYS A 4 22.43 -55.71 35.37
N ILE A 5 21.22 -55.20 35.68
CA ILE A 5 20.69 -54.72 36.99
C ILE A 5 21.51 -53.79 37.92
N LEU A 6 20.91 -52.64 38.28
CA LEU A 6 20.49 -52.35 39.67
C LEU A 6 19.10 -51.68 39.68
N LEU A 7 18.21 -52.11 40.59
CA LEU A 7 16.82 -51.67 40.70
C LEU A 7 16.39 -51.76 42.16
N VAL A 8 15.69 -50.73 42.67
CA VAL A 8 14.95 -50.76 43.94
C VAL A 8 13.58 -50.12 43.70
N VAL A 9 12.52 -50.77 44.19
CA VAL A 9 11.11 -50.45 43.96
C VAL A 9 10.30 -50.59 45.25
N LEU A 10 9.35 -49.67 45.45
CA LEU A 10 8.11 -49.73 46.24
C LEU A 10 7.28 -48.51 45.75
N MET A 11 6.07 -48.56 45.18
CA MET A 11 4.83 -49.35 45.39
C MET A 11 4.24 -49.18 46.81
N ALA A 12 2.92 -48.95 47.02
CA ALA A 12 1.77 -48.92 46.09
C ALA A 12 0.53 -48.17 46.67
N SER A 13 -0.44 -47.78 45.79
CA SER A 13 -1.95 -47.86 45.86
C SER A 13 -2.75 -47.56 47.17
N LEU A 14 -4.08 -47.23 47.22
CA LEU A 14 -5.31 -47.49 46.43
C LEU A 14 -6.29 -46.27 46.49
N ILE A 15 -7.09 -45.91 45.45
CA ILE A 15 -8.46 -46.34 45.00
C ILE A 15 -9.68 -45.93 45.88
N SER A 16 -10.54 -45.03 45.36
CA SER A 16 -12.03 -45.14 45.19
C SER A 16 -12.67 -43.79 44.87
N SER A 17 -13.38 -43.62 43.74
CA SER A 17 -14.86 -43.70 43.57
C SER A 17 -15.59 -42.40 43.98
N CYS A 18 -16.61 -41.89 43.29
CA CYS A 18 -17.60 -42.56 42.43
C CYS A 18 -18.06 -41.72 41.22
N ASN A 19 -18.89 -42.34 40.37
CA ASN A 19 -19.40 -41.86 39.08
C ASN A 19 -20.93 -41.95 39.08
N GLN A 20 -21.68 -40.97 38.54
CA GLN A 20 -22.99 -41.26 37.94
C GLN A 20 -23.60 -40.10 37.11
N SER A 21 -24.04 -40.47 35.92
CA SER A 21 -25.06 -39.79 35.10
C SER A 21 -26.44 -40.37 35.41
N ASN A 22 -27.52 -39.59 35.23
CA ASN A 22 -28.72 -40.08 34.53
C ASN A 22 -29.69 -38.97 34.13
N SER A 23 -30.56 -39.30 33.18
CA SER A 23 -31.60 -38.48 32.57
C SER A 23 -33.01 -38.96 32.91
N HIS A 24 -34.00 -38.21 32.41
CA HIS A 24 -35.42 -38.52 32.17
C HIS A 24 -36.51 -38.12 33.18
N GLU A 25 -37.61 -37.66 32.55
CA GLU A 25 -39.00 -37.52 33.02
C GLU A 25 -39.25 -36.54 34.19
N GLY A 26 -40.22 -35.63 34.16
CA GLY A 26 -41.28 -35.34 33.17
C GLY A 26 -42.66 -35.46 33.81
N HIS A 27 -43.34 -34.34 34.08
CA HIS A 27 -44.77 -34.30 34.42
C HIS A 27 -45.40 -32.94 34.04
N ASN A 28 -46.69 -33.00 33.72
CA ASN A 28 -47.59 -31.90 33.36
C ASN A 28 -48.69 -31.81 34.45
N GLN A 29 -49.67 -30.90 34.28
CA GLN A 29 -50.92 -30.79 35.09
C GLN A 29 -50.76 -30.14 36.48
N ASP A 30 -51.71 -29.36 37.02
CA ASP A 30 -52.98 -28.82 36.49
C ASP A 30 -53.39 -27.51 37.21
N ILE A 31 -54.08 -26.62 36.46
CA ILE A 31 -55.37 -25.94 36.72
C ILE A 31 -55.78 -25.54 38.16
N GLU A 32 -56.06 -24.24 38.36
CA GLU A 32 -57.20 -23.59 39.07
C GLU A 32 -56.93 -22.05 39.15
N SER A 33 -57.87 -21.09 39.18
CA SER A 33 -59.28 -21.05 38.78
C SER A 33 -59.77 -19.58 38.68
N HIS A 34 -60.92 -19.42 38.01
CA HIS A 34 -61.82 -18.27 37.80
C HIS A 34 -61.93 -17.15 38.86
N GLU A 35 -62.16 -15.92 38.36
CA GLU A 35 -63.34 -15.04 38.59
C GLU A 35 -63.13 -13.80 37.68
N ASP A 36 -63.86 -13.63 36.58
CA ASP A 36 -65.26 -13.17 36.43
C ASP A 36 -65.43 -11.64 36.55
N LEU A 37 -65.85 -11.05 35.41
CA LEU A 37 -66.92 -10.06 35.19
C LEU A 37 -66.82 -8.71 35.95
N ASP A 38 -66.99 -7.55 35.30
CA ASP A 38 -68.24 -7.18 34.61
C ASP A 38 -68.09 -6.09 33.53
N HIS A 39 -69.23 -5.79 32.92
CA HIS A 39 -69.45 -4.97 31.72
C HIS A 39 -69.82 -3.50 32.05
N ASP A 40 -70.07 -2.71 30.99
CA ASP A 40 -70.90 -1.48 30.98
C ASP A 40 -70.27 -0.17 31.57
N GLU A 41 -70.57 1.05 31.10
CA GLU A 41 -71.49 1.47 30.02
C GLU A 41 -71.08 2.83 29.38
N HIS A 42 -71.86 3.22 28.36
CA HIS A 42 -71.87 4.45 27.56
C HIS A 42 -71.45 5.80 28.19
N GLU A 43 -70.94 6.69 27.34
CA GLU A 43 -71.51 8.05 27.27
C GLU A 43 -71.56 8.54 25.80
N GLU A 44 -72.77 8.79 25.29
CA GLU A 44 -73.02 9.49 24.03
C GLU A 44 -72.92 11.02 24.25
N ASN A 45 -72.65 11.78 23.19
CA ASN A 45 -73.21 13.12 23.08
C ASN A 45 -73.60 13.42 21.64
N ASN A 46 -74.82 13.90 21.46
CA ASN A 46 -75.53 13.94 20.19
C ASN A 46 -75.49 15.33 19.53
N HIS A 47 -75.60 15.30 18.21
CA HIS A 47 -76.24 16.26 17.29
C HIS A 47 -76.19 17.77 17.53
N ASP A 48 -75.81 18.49 16.48
CA ASP A 48 -76.73 19.47 15.88
C ASP A 48 -76.85 19.18 14.37
N GLU A 49 -78.06 19.30 13.82
CA GLU A 49 -78.37 19.14 12.39
C GLU A 49 -78.51 20.50 11.72
N GLU A 50 -78.05 20.65 10.47
CA GLU A 50 -78.68 21.57 9.51
C GLU A 50 -78.64 20.96 8.10
N SER A 51 -79.72 21.17 7.33
CA SER A 51 -80.08 20.35 6.16
C SER A 51 -80.21 21.14 4.86
N HIS A 52 -80.11 20.39 3.74
CA HIS A 52 -80.31 20.84 2.34
C HIS A 52 -79.11 21.62 1.73
N GLU A 53 -78.81 21.55 0.43
CA GLU A 53 -79.57 21.04 -0.73
C GLU A 53 -78.76 20.00 -1.54
N GLY A 54 -79.45 19.22 -2.39
CA GLY A 54 -78.79 18.25 -3.28
C GLY A 54 -78.49 18.82 -4.67
N ASN A 55 -77.44 18.31 -5.31
CA ASN A 55 -77.31 18.33 -6.78
C ASN A 55 -76.37 17.21 -7.28
N ASP A 56 -76.67 16.67 -8.46
CA ASP A 56 -75.88 15.63 -9.13
C ASP A 56 -74.43 16.08 -9.36
N HIS A 57 -73.46 15.33 -8.85
CA HIS A 57 -72.09 15.39 -9.34
C HIS A 57 -71.72 14.12 -10.10
N ARG A 58 -71.58 14.31 -11.42
CA ARG A 58 -70.96 13.36 -12.35
C ARG A 58 -69.61 12.90 -11.78
N THR A 59 -69.33 11.61 -11.95
CA THR A 59 -67.97 11.07 -11.84
C THR A 59 -67.10 11.67 -12.94
N ASP A 60 -66.38 12.74 -12.62
CA ASP A 60 -65.30 13.23 -13.46
C ASP A 60 -64.04 12.46 -13.09
N VAL A 61 -63.68 11.49 -13.92
CA VAL A 61 -62.42 10.76 -13.79
C VAL A 61 -61.32 11.66 -14.33
N GLY A 62 -60.90 12.60 -13.50
CA GLY A 62 -59.72 13.42 -13.74
C GLY A 62 -58.48 12.53 -13.71
N ASN A 63 -58.02 12.09 -14.88
CA ASN A 63 -56.67 11.56 -15.07
C ASN A 63 -55.69 12.70 -14.77
N GLN A 64 -55.33 12.87 -13.49
CA GLN A 64 -54.07 13.50 -13.14
C GLN A 64 -52.97 12.48 -13.38
N GLU A 65 -52.50 12.44 -14.64
CA GLU A 65 -51.22 11.86 -14.96
C GLU A 65 -50.17 12.69 -14.21
N GLU A 66 -49.59 12.11 -13.15
CA GLU A 66 -48.35 12.61 -12.58
C GLU A 66 -47.30 12.50 -13.69
N ASN A 67 -46.89 13.65 -14.24
CA ASN A 67 -45.79 13.74 -15.18
C ASN A 67 -44.48 13.43 -14.45
N ASP A 68 -44.18 12.14 -14.28
CA ASP A 68 -42.83 11.68 -13.96
C ASP A 68 -41.91 12.14 -15.10
N GLU A 69 -41.09 13.17 -14.83
CA GLU A 69 -40.15 13.73 -15.79
C GLU A 69 -39.11 12.67 -16.19
N ILE A 70 -39.28 12.08 -17.37
CA ILE A 70 -38.39 11.04 -17.90
C ILE A 70 -36.97 11.59 -18.01
N LYS A 71 -36.04 11.05 -17.22
CA LYS A 71 -34.60 11.31 -17.35
C LYS A 71 -33.91 10.17 -18.10
N PHE A 72 -33.13 10.52 -19.11
CA PHE A 72 -32.22 9.62 -19.81
C PHE A 72 -30.79 9.80 -19.30
N GLN A 73 -30.14 8.69 -18.97
CA GLN A 73 -28.77 8.68 -18.48
C GLN A 73 -27.78 8.32 -19.60
N TYR A 74 -26.83 9.21 -19.86
CA TYR A 74 -25.79 9.07 -20.87
C TYR A 74 -24.40 9.00 -20.24
N THR A 75 -23.54 8.17 -20.82
CA THR A 75 -22.18 7.92 -20.32
C THR A 75 -21.21 7.89 -21.48
N SER A 76 -20.08 8.58 -21.35
CA SER A 76 -18.98 8.47 -22.32
C SER A 76 -17.64 8.74 -21.67
N TYR A 77 -16.56 8.25 -22.30
CA TYR A 77 -15.18 8.36 -21.83
C TYR A 77 -14.28 8.79 -22.98
N SER A 78 -13.37 9.72 -22.70
CA SER A 78 -12.20 10.00 -23.54
C SER A 78 -10.92 9.52 -22.85
N SER A 79 -9.74 9.89 -23.37
CA SER A 79 -8.45 9.65 -22.71
C SER A 79 -8.32 10.35 -21.36
N ASP A 80 -8.97 11.50 -21.19
CA ASP A 80 -8.72 12.43 -20.10
C ASP A 80 -9.97 12.70 -19.23
N PHE A 81 -11.17 12.39 -19.72
CA PHE A 81 -12.43 12.72 -19.07
C PHE A 81 -13.45 11.56 -19.07
N GLU A 82 -14.18 11.45 -17.97
CA GLU A 82 -15.47 10.75 -17.87
C GLU A 82 -16.59 11.80 -17.94
N LEU A 83 -17.63 11.49 -18.72
CA LEU A 83 -18.91 12.19 -18.74
C LEU A 83 -20.00 11.27 -18.17
N PHE A 84 -20.79 11.81 -17.24
CA PHE A 84 -22.11 11.30 -16.88
C PHE A 84 -23.13 12.42 -17.03
N ALA A 85 -24.09 12.28 -17.95
CA ALA A 85 -25.13 13.27 -18.16
C ALA A 85 -26.51 12.67 -17.90
N GLU A 86 -27.32 13.37 -17.13
CA GLU A 86 -28.75 13.11 -16.99
C GLU A 86 -29.49 14.17 -17.79
N ALA A 87 -30.33 13.76 -18.74
CA ALA A 87 -31.05 14.67 -19.61
C ALA A 87 -32.55 14.42 -19.55
N ASP A 88 -33.34 15.46 -19.71
CA ASP A 88 -34.76 15.30 -20.04
C ASP A 88 -34.90 14.62 -21.41
N ALA A 89 -36.09 14.07 -21.70
CA ALA A 89 -36.42 13.59 -23.04
C ALA A 89 -36.21 14.70 -24.09
N PHE A 90 -35.28 14.49 -25.02
CA PHE A 90 -35.07 15.43 -26.13
C PHE A 90 -36.28 15.38 -27.08
N ILE A 91 -37.16 16.38 -27.01
CA ILE A 91 -38.36 16.49 -27.84
C ILE A 91 -38.25 17.70 -28.78
N VAL A 92 -38.68 17.55 -30.04
CA VAL A 92 -38.54 18.61 -31.05
C VAL A 92 -39.29 19.88 -30.65
N GLY A 93 -38.57 21.00 -30.52
CA GLY A 93 -39.12 22.30 -30.14
C GLY A 93 -39.42 22.47 -28.64
N GLU A 94 -39.01 21.52 -27.80
CA GLU A 94 -39.05 21.64 -26.34
C GLU A 94 -37.63 21.78 -25.78
N THR A 95 -37.47 22.57 -24.71
CA THR A 95 -36.17 22.71 -24.04
C THR A 95 -35.95 21.54 -23.08
N ALA A 96 -34.95 20.70 -23.37
CA ALA A 96 -34.46 19.67 -22.47
C ALA A 96 -33.31 20.20 -21.61
N ASN A 97 -33.38 20.02 -20.29
CA ASN A 97 -32.25 20.19 -19.40
C ASN A 97 -31.28 19.01 -19.55
N VAL A 98 -29.97 19.28 -19.41
CA VAL A 98 -28.91 18.26 -19.43
C VAL A 98 -27.93 18.55 -18.29
N LEU A 99 -28.06 17.83 -17.19
CA LEU A 99 -27.18 17.90 -16.02
C LEU A 99 -25.97 17.00 -16.23
N SER A 100 -24.84 17.61 -16.59
CA SER A 100 -23.60 16.92 -16.98
C SER A 100 -22.53 17.01 -15.90
N HIS A 101 -22.12 15.84 -15.39
CA HIS A 101 -21.03 15.63 -14.46
C HIS A 101 -19.76 15.24 -15.23
N PHE A 102 -18.67 15.95 -14.98
CA PHE A 102 -17.36 15.69 -15.60
C PHE A 102 -16.30 15.34 -14.56
N SER A 103 -15.67 14.19 -14.73
CA SER A 103 -14.53 13.73 -13.92
C SER A 103 -13.24 13.68 -14.75
N VAL A 104 -12.11 14.06 -14.17
CA VAL A 104 -10.77 14.00 -14.78
C VAL A 104 -10.13 12.64 -14.50
N LEU A 105 -9.77 11.91 -15.56
CA LEU A 105 -9.11 10.61 -15.48
C LEU A 105 -7.60 10.75 -15.20
N PRO A 106 -6.94 9.72 -14.62
CA PRO A 106 -7.50 8.46 -14.10
C PRO A 106 -8.02 8.55 -12.66
N ASN A 107 -7.96 9.72 -12.02
CA ASN A 107 -8.25 9.88 -10.58
C ASN A 107 -9.71 10.25 -10.28
N PHE A 108 -10.56 10.35 -11.31
CA PHE A 108 -12.00 10.68 -11.22
C PHE A 108 -12.33 11.95 -10.40
N ASN A 109 -11.46 12.94 -10.36
CA ASN A 109 -11.72 14.20 -9.65
C ASN A 109 -12.65 15.13 -10.46
N ALA A 110 -13.54 15.87 -9.80
CA ALA A 110 -14.42 16.86 -10.43
C ALA A 110 -13.66 17.86 -11.32
N VAL A 111 -14.21 18.19 -12.50
CA VAL A 111 -13.74 19.34 -13.31
C VAL A 111 -14.14 20.64 -12.61
N GLU A 112 -13.19 21.27 -11.91
CA GLU A 112 -13.46 22.50 -11.16
C GLU A 112 -13.51 23.77 -12.02
N GLN A 113 -12.84 23.77 -13.19
CA GLN A 113 -12.72 24.93 -14.08
C GLN A 113 -12.65 24.47 -15.54
N GLY A 114 -13.22 25.26 -16.45
CA GLY A 114 -13.24 25.00 -17.88
C GLY A 114 -14.42 25.69 -18.57
N LYS A 115 -14.29 25.91 -19.87
CA LYS A 115 -15.39 26.31 -20.75
C LYS A 115 -15.86 25.06 -21.48
N ILE A 116 -17.13 24.69 -21.32
CA ILE A 116 -17.71 23.52 -21.98
C ILE A 116 -18.80 23.95 -22.96
N THR A 117 -18.71 23.48 -24.20
CA THR A 117 -19.78 23.58 -25.21
C THR A 117 -20.43 22.22 -25.37
N ILE A 118 -21.75 22.14 -25.14
CA ILE A 118 -22.56 20.99 -25.55
C ILE A 118 -23.05 21.24 -26.99
N ILE A 119 -23.05 20.20 -27.82
CA ILE A 119 -23.48 20.20 -29.22
C ILE A 119 -24.33 18.97 -29.47
N LEU A 120 -25.63 19.15 -29.70
CA LEU A 120 -26.54 18.11 -30.17
C LEU A 120 -26.59 18.17 -31.70
N SER A 121 -26.09 17.13 -32.37
CA SER A 121 -26.04 17.02 -33.84
C SER A 121 -26.98 15.92 -34.33
N VAL A 122 -28.06 16.28 -35.02
CA VAL A 122 -29.12 15.37 -35.51
C VAL A 122 -29.39 15.65 -36.97
N ASN A 123 -29.30 14.62 -37.83
CA ASN A 123 -29.58 14.74 -39.27
C ASN A 123 -28.84 15.90 -40.00
N GLY A 124 -27.67 16.31 -39.50
CA GLY A 124 -26.87 17.40 -40.06
C GLY A 124 -27.25 18.82 -39.58
N LYS A 125 -28.22 18.95 -38.66
CA LYS A 125 -28.45 20.17 -37.88
C LYS A 125 -27.74 20.09 -36.53
N GLU A 126 -27.32 21.24 -36.01
CA GLU A 126 -26.63 21.35 -34.72
C GLU A 126 -27.25 22.42 -33.82
N THR A 127 -27.71 22.01 -32.64
CA THR A 127 -28.06 22.92 -31.53
C THR A 127 -26.92 22.90 -30.52
N LYS A 128 -26.49 24.08 -30.04
CA LYS A 128 -25.36 24.18 -29.10
C LYS A 128 -25.53 25.24 -28.04
N GLN A 129 -24.97 24.98 -26.87
CA GLN A 129 -24.88 25.94 -25.76
C GLN A 129 -23.48 25.88 -25.15
N THR A 130 -22.96 27.02 -24.70
CA THR A 130 -21.63 27.10 -24.08
C THR A 130 -21.70 27.72 -22.71
N LEU A 131 -21.11 27.05 -21.72
CA LEU A 131 -20.98 27.51 -20.35
C LEU A 131 -19.51 27.76 -20.03
N SER A 132 -19.19 28.93 -19.46
CA SER A 132 -17.82 29.35 -19.14
C SER A 132 -17.31 28.88 -17.78
N LYS A 133 -18.18 28.30 -16.96
CA LYS A 133 -17.89 27.76 -15.63
C LYS A 133 -18.96 26.74 -15.23
N PRO A 134 -18.65 25.81 -14.31
CA PRO A 134 -19.65 24.89 -13.76
C PRO A 134 -20.61 25.59 -12.79
N THR A 135 -21.77 24.98 -12.55
CA THR A 135 -22.79 25.42 -11.57
C THR A 135 -22.39 25.00 -10.15
N ARG A 136 -21.89 23.77 -10.00
CA ARG A 136 -21.28 23.19 -8.80
C ARG A 136 -20.01 22.44 -9.25
N LYS A 137 -19.02 22.20 -8.39
CA LYS A 137 -17.76 21.53 -8.80
C LYS A 137 -18.04 20.28 -9.65
N GLY A 138 -17.52 20.23 -10.89
CA GLY A 138 -17.73 19.14 -11.83
C GLY A 138 -19.07 19.12 -12.58
N ILE A 139 -20.04 19.95 -12.23
CA ILE A 139 -21.44 19.89 -12.71
C ILE A 139 -21.79 21.11 -13.57
N TYR A 140 -22.28 20.85 -14.79
CA TYR A 140 -22.78 21.85 -15.74
C TYR A 140 -24.23 21.50 -16.07
N SER A 141 -25.16 22.46 -15.98
CA SER A 141 -26.55 22.27 -16.39
C SER A 141 -26.80 23.04 -17.68
N PHE A 142 -27.03 22.31 -18.76
CA PHE A 142 -27.31 22.87 -20.08
C PHE A 142 -28.80 22.84 -20.39
N ASN A 143 -29.24 23.72 -21.29
CA ASN A 143 -30.59 23.75 -21.84
C ASN A 143 -30.48 23.66 -23.37
N ILE A 144 -31.05 22.62 -23.98
CA ILE A 144 -30.95 22.34 -25.41
C ILE A 144 -32.35 22.13 -25.99
N GLU A 145 -32.64 22.82 -27.09
CA GLU A 145 -33.89 22.72 -27.84
C GLU A 145 -33.62 22.01 -29.19
N PRO A 146 -34.02 20.74 -29.36
CA PRO A 146 -33.80 20.00 -30.60
C PRO A 146 -34.65 20.53 -31.77
N GLU A 147 -34.02 20.83 -32.91
CA GLU A 147 -34.74 21.28 -34.11
C GLU A 147 -35.34 20.15 -34.98
N THR A 148 -34.88 18.91 -34.82
CA THR A 148 -35.24 17.78 -35.70
C THR A 148 -35.23 16.46 -34.95
N GLN A 149 -36.26 15.64 -35.19
CA GLN A 149 -36.34 14.26 -34.70
C GLN A 149 -35.29 13.35 -35.31
N GLY A 150 -35.01 12.23 -34.65
CA GLY A 150 -34.15 11.14 -35.13
C GLY A 150 -32.98 10.84 -34.20
N THR A 151 -32.11 9.92 -34.62
CA THR A 151 -30.88 9.59 -33.89
C THR A 151 -29.78 10.58 -34.25
N GLY A 152 -29.13 11.14 -33.23
CA GLY A 152 -27.99 12.05 -33.35
C GLY A 152 -26.89 11.73 -32.35
N LYS A 153 -25.97 12.68 -32.22
CA LYS A 153 -24.81 12.64 -31.32
C LYS A 153 -24.84 13.82 -30.37
N LEU A 154 -24.40 13.60 -29.13
CA LEU A 154 -24.23 14.65 -28.14
C LEU A 154 -22.74 14.79 -27.81
N THR A 155 -22.14 15.86 -28.32
CA THR A 155 -20.71 16.16 -28.21
C THR A 155 -20.48 17.24 -27.17
N PHE A 156 -19.44 17.07 -26.35
CA PHE A 156 -19.01 18.03 -25.34
C PHE A 156 -17.57 18.45 -25.62
N GLU A 157 -17.39 19.69 -26.09
CA GLU A 157 -16.09 20.33 -26.24
C GLU A 157 -15.66 20.92 -24.90
N ILE A 158 -14.55 20.44 -24.33
CA ILE A 158 -14.01 20.88 -23.04
C ILE A 158 -12.74 21.70 -23.31
N ALA A 159 -12.82 23.02 -23.16
CA ALA A 159 -11.68 23.92 -23.30
C ALA A 159 -11.13 24.35 -21.93
N ASN A 160 -9.84 24.11 -21.69
CA ASN A 160 -9.11 24.49 -20.48
C ASN A 160 -7.65 24.87 -20.80
N ASP A 161 -6.86 25.22 -19.78
CA ASP A 161 -5.47 25.68 -19.92
C ASP A 161 -4.52 24.67 -20.62
N LYS A 162 -4.90 23.39 -20.71
CA LYS A 162 -4.14 22.34 -21.40
C LYS A 162 -4.52 22.16 -22.87
N GLY A 163 -5.63 22.74 -23.32
CA GLY A 163 -6.14 22.63 -24.68
C GLY A 163 -7.66 22.42 -24.76
N THR A 164 -8.11 22.03 -25.95
CA THR A 164 -9.50 21.63 -26.22
C THR A 164 -9.58 20.12 -26.37
N PHE A 165 -10.53 19.50 -25.68
CA PHE A 165 -10.79 18.07 -25.65
C PHE A 165 -12.24 17.80 -26.05
N GLU A 166 -12.56 16.58 -26.47
CA GLU A 166 -13.92 16.19 -26.87
C GLU A 166 -14.34 14.92 -26.11
N VAL A 167 -15.60 14.88 -25.68
CA VAL A 167 -16.27 13.67 -25.19
C VAL A 167 -17.62 13.57 -25.91
N THR A 168 -17.90 12.44 -26.56
CA THR A 168 -19.09 12.31 -27.43
C THR A 168 -19.91 11.07 -27.07
N VAL A 169 -21.22 11.27 -26.91
CA VAL A 169 -22.23 10.22 -26.79
C VAL A 169 -22.72 9.90 -28.21
N PRO A 170 -22.50 8.69 -28.73
CA PRO A 170 -22.66 8.40 -30.16
C PRO A 170 -24.10 8.18 -30.61
N GLU A 171 -25.01 7.85 -29.70
CA GLU A 171 -26.41 7.52 -29.98
C GLU A 171 -27.31 8.22 -28.96
N VAL A 172 -27.95 9.31 -29.39
CA VAL A 172 -28.96 10.06 -28.64
C VAL A 172 -30.19 10.20 -29.51
N THR A 173 -31.37 9.87 -28.98
CA THR A 173 -32.64 9.91 -29.71
C THR A 173 -33.39 11.20 -29.41
N VAL A 174 -33.83 11.91 -30.46
CA VAL A 174 -34.77 13.01 -30.37
C VAL A 174 -36.16 12.54 -30.79
N PHE A 175 -37.11 12.65 -29.88
CA PHE A 175 -38.50 12.20 -29.99
C PHE A 175 -39.42 13.28 -30.57
N VAL A 176 -40.58 12.86 -31.08
CA VAL A 176 -41.62 13.77 -31.61
C VAL A 176 -42.55 14.25 -30.50
N ASN A 177 -42.72 13.46 -29.44
CA ASN A 177 -43.69 13.67 -28.37
C ASN A 177 -43.31 12.85 -27.13
N HIS A 178 -43.94 13.17 -26.00
CA HIS A 178 -43.74 12.50 -24.70
C HIS A 178 -44.12 11.00 -24.70
N GLN A 179 -45.14 10.57 -25.46
CA GLN A 179 -45.56 9.16 -25.47
C GLN A 179 -44.49 8.23 -26.05
N ASP A 180 -43.75 8.68 -27.06
CA ASP A 180 -42.66 7.91 -27.66
C ASP A 180 -41.40 7.91 -26.76
N ALA A 181 -41.20 8.97 -25.96
CA ALA A 181 -40.18 8.99 -24.92
C ALA A 181 -40.51 8.03 -23.76
N HIS A 182 -41.77 7.98 -23.27
CA HIS A 182 -42.19 7.05 -22.22
C HIS A 182 -41.93 5.60 -22.64
N LYS A 183 -42.39 5.21 -23.85
CA LYS A 183 -42.12 3.86 -24.41
C LYS A 183 -40.63 3.55 -24.52
N ALA A 184 -39.78 4.55 -24.81
CA ALA A 184 -38.33 4.34 -24.83
C ALA A 184 -37.78 4.09 -23.43
N SER A 185 -38.24 4.84 -22.42
CA SER A 185 -37.80 4.67 -21.02
C SER A 185 -38.22 3.33 -20.41
N GLU A 186 -39.42 2.83 -20.72
CA GLU A 186 -39.89 1.49 -20.29
C GLU A 186 -38.95 0.36 -20.76
N ASN A 187 -38.31 0.53 -21.93
CA ASN A 187 -37.35 -0.43 -22.48
C ASN A 187 -35.93 -0.29 -21.89
N MET A 188 -35.66 0.75 -21.10
CA MET A 188 -34.35 1.04 -20.48
C MET A 188 -34.26 0.66 -19.00
N VAL A 189 -35.26 -0.06 -18.45
CA VAL A 189 -35.28 -0.46 -17.03
C VAL A 189 -34.12 -1.42 -16.71
N ILE A 190 -33.05 -0.88 -16.13
CA ILE A 190 -31.91 -1.62 -15.58
C ILE A 190 -32.38 -2.36 -14.32
N SER A 191 -32.08 -3.66 -14.21
CA SER A 191 -32.38 -4.43 -13.00
C SER A 191 -31.61 -3.87 -11.80
N GLN A 192 -32.33 -3.25 -10.84
CA GLN A 192 -31.75 -2.69 -9.61
C GLN A 192 -31.40 -3.75 -8.55
N THR A 193 -31.53 -5.04 -8.88
CA THR A 193 -31.19 -6.15 -7.98
C THR A 193 -29.71 -6.12 -7.60
N ASN A 194 -29.41 -5.96 -6.30
CA ASN A 194 -28.05 -5.94 -5.75
C ASN A 194 -27.15 -4.81 -6.31
N THR A 195 -27.75 -3.72 -6.77
CA THR A 195 -27.04 -2.49 -7.14
C THR A 195 -26.85 -1.56 -5.94
N THR A 196 -26.12 -0.47 -6.13
CA THR A 196 -25.85 0.57 -5.14
C THR A 196 -25.64 1.89 -5.87
N VAL A 197 -26.41 2.90 -5.48
CA VAL A 197 -26.19 4.28 -5.95
C VAL A 197 -25.04 4.90 -5.16
N PHE A 198 -24.06 5.45 -5.87
CA PHE A 198 -22.91 6.16 -5.34
C PHE A 198 -22.57 7.34 -6.26
N THR A 199 -23.17 8.48 -5.94
CA THR A 199 -23.17 9.71 -6.75
C THR A 199 -21.79 10.26 -7.04
N LYS A 200 -21.64 11.07 -8.10
CA LYS A 200 -20.40 11.75 -8.44
C LYS A 200 -19.91 12.63 -7.31
N GLU A 201 -20.76 13.42 -6.64
CA GLU A 201 -20.33 14.22 -5.50
C GLU A 201 -20.02 13.41 -4.22
N GLN A 202 -20.43 12.14 -4.12
CA GLN A 202 -19.87 11.23 -3.11
C GLN A 202 -18.47 10.74 -3.55
N SER A 203 -18.30 10.35 -4.81
CA SER A 203 -17.04 9.87 -5.36
C SER A 203 -15.92 10.93 -5.28
N TRP A 204 -16.23 12.19 -5.60
CA TRP A 204 -15.30 13.32 -5.59
C TRP A 204 -14.81 13.76 -4.19
N LYS A 205 -15.39 13.20 -3.12
CA LYS A 205 -14.95 13.46 -1.74
C LYS A 205 -13.88 12.48 -1.24
N ILE A 206 -13.57 11.43 -2.02
CA ILE A 206 -12.66 10.35 -1.63
C ILE A 206 -11.67 10.05 -2.76
N ASN A 207 -10.68 9.19 -2.50
CA ASN A 207 -9.88 8.58 -3.57
C ASN A 207 -10.71 7.47 -4.25
N PHE A 208 -11.49 7.86 -5.26
CA PHE A 208 -12.31 6.95 -6.07
C PHE A 208 -11.66 6.73 -7.44
N ALA A 209 -11.74 5.50 -7.95
CA ALA A 209 -11.33 5.20 -9.32
C ALA A 209 -12.05 3.95 -9.85
N THR A 210 -12.29 3.91 -11.16
CA THR A 210 -12.72 2.70 -11.87
C THR A 210 -11.83 2.40 -13.07
N GLU A 211 -11.58 1.12 -13.31
CA GLU A 211 -10.79 0.62 -14.44
C GLU A 211 -11.44 -0.65 -15.00
N VAL A 212 -11.09 -1.02 -16.23
CA VAL A 212 -11.38 -2.36 -16.75
C VAL A 212 -10.31 -3.35 -16.24
N PRO A 213 -10.66 -4.61 -15.89
CA PRO A 213 -9.71 -5.64 -15.55
C PRO A 213 -8.71 -5.90 -16.67
N ASN A 214 -7.42 -5.94 -16.33
CA ASN A 214 -6.34 -6.10 -17.30
C ASN A 214 -5.94 -7.57 -17.43
N ARG A 215 -5.76 -8.04 -18.66
CA ARG A 215 -5.05 -9.29 -18.94
C ARG A 215 -3.55 -9.05 -18.94
N GLU A 216 -2.85 -9.63 -17.97
CA GLU A 216 -1.40 -9.53 -17.84
C GLU A 216 -0.76 -10.89 -17.56
N ALA A 217 0.54 -10.99 -17.82
CA ALA A 217 1.31 -12.21 -17.55
C ALA A 217 1.37 -12.47 -16.03
N PHE A 218 0.55 -13.39 -15.55
CA PHE A 218 0.37 -13.68 -14.13
C PHE A 218 0.80 -15.11 -13.83
N GLY A 219 1.99 -15.24 -13.25
CA GLY A 219 2.63 -16.53 -12.97
C GLY A 219 2.25 -17.10 -11.61
N ARG A 220 2.73 -18.31 -11.31
CA ARG A 220 2.58 -18.89 -9.97
C ARG A 220 3.27 -17.98 -8.94
N VAL A 221 2.51 -17.55 -7.94
CA VAL A 221 3.02 -16.75 -6.82
C VAL A 221 3.21 -17.63 -5.59
N ILE A 222 4.37 -17.50 -4.94
CA ILE A 222 4.62 -18.11 -3.63
C ILE A 222 4.54 -17.01 -2.58
N LYS A 223 3.44 -16.99 -1.83
CA LYS A 223 3.29 -16.17 -0.62
C LYS A 223 4.11 -16.79 0.51
N THR A 224 5.04 -16.03 1.09
CA THR A 224 5.81 -16.45 2.27
C THR A 224 6.29 -15.25 3.11
N VAL A 225 7.04 -15.52 4.18
CA VAL A 225 7.67 -14.52 5.03
C VAL A 225 9.18 -14.48 4.74
N ALA A 226 9.74 -13.27 4.69
CA ALA A 226 11.17 -13.02 4.60
C ALA A 226 11.70 -12.29 5.84
N LYS A 227 12.90 -12.67 6.28
CA LYS A 227 13.67 -11.92 7.27
C LYS A 227 14.45 -10.82 6.58
N ILE A 228 14.36 -9.59 7.08
CA ILE A 228 15.11 -8.43 6.59
C ILE A 228 16.45 -8.34 7.32
N GLU A 229 17.55 -8.24 6.59
CA GLU A 229 18.89 -7.99 7.11
C GLU A 229 19.60 -6.90 6.29
N PRO A 230 20.66 -6.24 6.81
CA PRO A 230 21.50 -5.38 6.01
C PRO A 230 22.15 -6.17 4.87
N ALA A 231 22.24 -5.61 3.66
CA ALA A 231 22.90 -6.28 2.54
C ALA A 231 24.38 -6.59 2.85
N ARG A 232 24.95 -7.62 2.19
CA ARG A 232 26.36 -7.97 2.33
C ARG A 232 27.26 -6.77 1.98
N GLY A 233 28.24 -6.48 2.83
CA GLY A 233 29.06 -5.25 2.76
C GLY A 233 28.42 -4.00 3.38
N GLY A 234 27.11 -4.02 3.66
CA GLY A 234 26.40 -3.00 4.43
C GLY A 234 26.56 -3.11 5.95
N GLN A 235 27.34 -4.07 6.45
CA GLN A 235 27.70 -4.20 7.86
C GLN A 235 29.22 -4.25 8.01
N SER A 236 29.75 -3.53 9.00
CA SER A 236 31.17 -3.52 9.37
C SER A 236 31.30 -3.83 10.86
N ILE A 237 32.18 -4.77 11.21
CA ILE A 237 32.57 -5.04 12.59
C ILE A 237 33.91 -4.33 12.81
N ILE A 238 33.99 -3.52 13.86
CA ILE A 238 35.21 -2.82 14.25
C ILE A 238 35.86 -3.58 15.39
N ALA A 239 37.09 -4.00 15.18
CA ALA A 239 37.91 -4.70 16.17
C ALA A 239 38.97 -3.76 16.79
N ALA A 240 39.46 -4.14 17.97
CA ALA A 240 40.61 -3.50 18.59
C ALA A 240 41.88 -3.69 17.74
N LYS A 241 42.74 -2.67 17.66
CA LYS A 241 44.07 -2.77 17.03
C LYS A 241 45.20 -2.87 18.08
N THR A 242 44.85 -2.73 19.35
CA THR A 242 45.76 -2.79 20.50
C THR A 242 44.98 -3.30 21.70
N SER A 243 45.68 -3.88 22.68
CA SER A 243 45.07 -4.29 23.95
C SER A 243 45.01 -3.11 24.93
N GLY A 244 43.97 -3.05 25.76
CA GLY A 244 43.81 -1.96 26.72
C GLY A 244 42.41 -1.84 27.31
N ILE A 245 42.19 -0.81 28.13
CA ILE A 245 40.93 -0.55 28.81
C ILE A 245 40.03 0.35 27.95
N VAL A 246 38.79 -0.07 27.75
CA VAL A 246 37.75 0.67 27.02
C VAL A 246 37.29 1.88 27.82
N LEU A 247 37.27 3.05 27.18
CA LEU A 247 36.74 4.30 27.70
C LEU A 247 35.71 4.89 26.72
N PHE A 248 34.44 4.91 27.11
CA PHE A 248 33.37 5.50 26.31
C PHE A 248 33.48 7.03 26.33
N SER A 249 33.33 7.66 25.15
CA SER A 249 33.45 9.12 25.00
C SER A 249 32.16 9.88 25.34
N ASP A 250 31.03 9.18 25.40
CA ASP A 250 29.68 9.69 25.67
C ASP A 250 28.82 8.52 26.19
N ASN A 251 28.05 8.72 27.26
CA ASN A 251 27.09 7.71 27.77
C ASN A 251 25.93 7.47 26.79
N GLY A 252 25.69 8.38 25.85
CA GLY A 252 24.69 8.22 24.81
C GLY A 252 25.04 7.19 23.73
N LEU A 253 26.10 6.38 23.85
CA LEU A 253 26.46 5.35 22.87
C LEU A 253 25.64 4.06 23.06
N VAL A 254 24.43 4.04 22.48
CA VAL A 254 23.49 2.91 22.57
C VAL A 254 23.25 2.23 21.22
N GLU A 255 22.80 0.98 21.25
CA GLU A 255 22.35 0.25 20.06
C GLU A 255 21.16 0.99 19.39
N GLY A 256 21.10 0.94 18.06
CA GLY A 256 20.16 1.73 17.26
C GLY A 256 20.57 3.19 17.00
N LYS A 257 21.54 3.76 17.75
CA LYS A 257 22.01 5.14 17.52
C LYS A 257 22.62 5.29 16.12
N LYS A 258 22.21 6.34 15.39
CA LYS A 258 22.79 6.73 14.10
C LYS A 258 24.22 7.23 14.28
N VAL A 259 25.10 6.87 13.35
CA VAL A 259 26.51 7.27 13.33
C VAL A 259 26.95 7.67 11.92
N VAL A 260 27.85 8.65 11.82
CA VAL A 260 28.50 9.05 10.56
C VAL A 260 29.92 8.50 10.46
N ASN A 261 30.42 8.31 9.24
CA ASN A 261 31.77 7.85 8.98
C ASN A 261 32.80 8.79 9.65
N GLY A 262 33.79 8.23 10.34
CA GLY A 262 34.79 8.98 11.10
C GLY A 262 34.34 9.49 12.48
N GLN A 263 33.06 9.36 12.84
CA GLN A 263 32.56 9.71 14.17
C GLN A 263 33.25 8.86 15.26
N LYS A 264 33.80 9.51 16.29
CA LYS A 264 34.36 8.83 17.45
C LYS A 264 33.26 8.12 18.24
N LEU A 265 33.54 6.90 18.66
CA LEU A 265 32.61 6.06 19.45
C LEU A 265 33.13 5.89 20.88
N PHE A 266 34.37 5.44 21.00
CA PHE A 266 35.08 5.23 22.28
C PHE A 266 36.59 5.17 22.02
N SER A 267 37.38 5.08 23.08
CA SER A 267 38.84 4.92 23.03
C SER A 267 39.31 3.69 23.81
N ILE A 268 40.46 3.14 23.43
CA ILE A 268 41.14 2.07 24.18
C ILE A 268 42.43 2.65 24.75
N SER A 269 42.50 2.82 26.07
CA SER A 269 43.70 3.30 26.76
C SER A 269 44.63 2.13 27.11
N SER A 270 45.93 2.26 26.79
CA SER A 270 46.99 1.40 27.34
C SER A 270 47.90 2.14 28.33
N ASN A 271 47.56 3.37 28.72
CA ASN A 271 48.42 4.21 29.56
C ASN A 271 48.62 3.67 30.99
N GLU A 272 47.66 2.89 31.50
CA GLU A 272 47.73 2.25 32.83
C GLU A 272 48.25 0.80 32.77
N LEU A 273 48.62 0.30 31.59
CA LEU A 273 49.27 -1.00 31.47
C LEU A 273 50.78 -0.86 31.68
N ALA A 274 51.36 -1.77 32.46
CA ALA A 274 52.81 -1.86 32.65
C ALA A 274 53.54 -2.20 31.34
N ASP A 275 52.95 -3.08 30.52
CA ASP A 275 53.43 -3.44 29.20
C ASP A 275 52.66 -2.69 28.09
N ASN A 276 53.35 -2.34 27.01
CA ASN A 276 52.78 -1.65 25.83
C ASN A 276 52.14 -0.26 26.10
N ASN A 277 52.76 0.56 26.97
CA ASN A 277 52.38 1.96 27.12
C ASN A 277 52.56 2.73 25.78
N LEU A 278 51.44 3.06 25.13
CA LEU A 278 51.43 3.69 23.81
C LEU A 278 51.98 5.12 23.81
N SER A 279 51.90 5.83 24.95
CA SER A 279 52.45 7.19 25.06
C SER A 279 53.99 7.18 24.97
N VAL A 280 54.64 6.19 25.56
CA VAL A 280 56.11 6.00 25.48
C VAL A 280 56.52 5.68 24.05
N ARG A 281 55.87 4.69 23.42
CA ARG A 281 56.16 4.31 22.02
C ARG A 281 55.94 5.45 21.03
N LEU A 282 54.93 6.29 21.26
CA LEU A 282 54.68 7.48 20.44
C LEU A 282 55.79 8.52 20.60
N ALA A 283 56.29 8.74 21.82
CA ALA A 283 57.41 9.64 22.10
C ALA A 283 58.72 9.15 21.46
N GLU A 284 59.03 7.85 21.57
CA GLU A 284 60.18 7.22 20.91
C GLU A 284 60.12 7.37 19.39
N ALA A 285 58.97 7.04 18.78
CA ALA A 285 58.77 7.16 17.34
C ALA A 285 58.90 8.62 16.86
N LYS A 286 58.39 9.58 17.64
CA LYS A 286 58.55 11.02 17.36
C LYS A 286 60.02 11.44 17.38
N SER A 287 60.75 11.10 18.45
CA SER A 287 62.18 11.42 18.58
C SER A 287 63.02 10.83 17.44
N ASN A 288 62.74 9.57 17.09
CA ASN A 288 63.41 8.89 15.98
C ASN A 288 63.07 9.52 14.61
N TYR A 289 61.81 9.94 14.39
CA TYR A 289 61.38 10.66 13.19
C TYR A 289 62.10 12.01 13.07
N GLU A 290 62.09 12.83 14.13
CA GLU A 290 62.71 14.16 14.15
C GLU A 290 64.23 14.09 13.92
N THR A 291 64.91 13.14 14.59
CA THR A 291 66.34 12.88 14.40
C THR A 291 66.67 12.41 12.97
N SER A 292 65.87 11.48 12.43
CA SER A 292 66.07 10.95 11.07
C SER A 292 65.79 12.01 10.01
N LYS A 293 64.79 12.88 10.23
CA LYS A 293 64.46 14.01 9.36
C LYS A 293 65.61 15.01 9.28
N ALA A 294 66.11 15.49 10.42
CA ALA A 294 67.22 16.45 10.45
C ALA A 294 68.50 15.90 9.80
N ASN A 295 68.76 14.59 9.96
CA ASN A 295 69.89 13.93 9.31
C ASN A 295 69.70 13.75 7.79
N TYR A 296 68.47 13.51 7.32
CA TYR A 296 68.15 13.47 5.89
C TYR A 296 68.26 14.85 5.24
N GLU A 297 67.70 15.89 5.88
CA GLU A 297 67.73 17.28 5.38
C GLU A 297 69.19 17.76 5.24
N ARG A 298 70.01 17.65 6.30
CA ARG A 298 71.44 18.00 6.26
C ARG A 298 72.21 17.23 5.19
N LYS A 299 71.96 15.92 5.03
CA LYS A 299 72.62 15.12 3.99
C LYS A 299 72.11 15.47 2.56
N SER A 300 70.91 16.02 2.42
CA SER A 300 70.37 16.45 1.13
C SER A 300 71.06 17.71 0.60
N GLU A 301 71.53 18.59 1.48
CA GLU A 301 72.34 19.76 1.14
C GLU A 301 73.75 19.31 0.73
N LEU A 302 74.42 18.55 1.60
CA LEU A 302 75.80 18.10 1.41
C LEU A 302 76.02 17.22 0.18
N VAL A 303 75.01 16.44 -0.26
CA VAL A 303 75.13 15.63 -1.49
C VAL A 303 75.05 16.49 -2.76
N GLY A 304 74.29 17.60 -2.73
CA GLY A 304 74.25 18.57 -3.82
C GLY A 304 75.59 19.28 -4.02
N GLU A 305 76.29 19.54 -2.92
CA GLU A 305 77.66 20.10 -2.90
C GLU A 305 78.76 19.05 -3.12
N LYS A 306 78.40 17.77 -3.34
CA LYS A 306 79.31 16.61 -3.50
C LYS A 306 80.24 16.34 -2.31
N ILE A 307 79.86 16.77 -1.11
CA ILE A 307 80.62 16.59 0.14
C ILE A 307 80.45 15.17 0.72
N ILE A 308 79.36 14.48 0.39
CA ILE A 308 79.08 13.09 0.83
C ILE A 308 78.78 12.16 -0.35
N SER A 309 78.84 10.85 -0.11
CA SER A 309 78.45 9.85 -1.10
C SER A 309 76.94 9.80 -1.34
N GLU A 310 76.53 9.43 -2.56
CA GLU A 310 75.12 9.18 -2.87
C GLU A 310 74.54 8.04 -2.02
N GLN A 311 75.33 7.00 -1.73
CA GLN A 311 74.99 5.90 -0.83
C GLN A 311 74.61 6.41 0.57
N ASP A 312 75.38 7.35 1.12
CA ASP A 312 75.14 7.95 2.44
C ASP A 312 73.86 8.77 2.51
N PHE A 313 73.53 9.46 1.42
CA PHE A 313 72.28 10.19 1.26
C PHE A 313 71.08 9.24 1.12
N LEU A 314 71.18 8.21 0.28
CA LEU A 314 70.13 7.20 0.09
C LEU A 314 69.82 6.45 1.38
N ASN A 315 70.85 6.07 2.15
CA ASN A 315 70.68 5.46 3.48
C ASN A 315 69.92 6.39 4.45
N ALA A 316 70.28 7.67 4.51
CA ALA A 316 69.57 8.64 5.35
C ALA A 316 68.12 8.87 4.90
N LYS A 317 67.88 8.94 3.59
CA LYS A 317 66.55 9.04 2.98
C LYS A 317 65.67 7.83 3.30
N ASN A 318 66.24 6.63 3.29
CA ASN A 318 65.53 5.39 3.65
C ASN A 318 65.21 5.34 5.15
N ASN A 319 66.16 5.71 6.02
CA ASN A 319 65.93 5.80 7.46
C ASN A 319 64.84 6.82 7.81
N TYR A 320 64.88 8.02 7.20
CA TYR A 320 63.82 9.02 7.33
C TYR A 320 62.45 8.50 6.88
N LYS A 321 62.36 7.86 5.71
CA LYS A 321 61.11 7.25 5.23
C LYS A 321 60.58 6.18 6.19
N SER A 322 61.44 5.33 6.72
CA SER A 322 61.07 4.28 7.68
C SER A 322 60.57 4.87 9.00
N ALA A 323 61.33 5.79 9.61
CA ALA A 323 60.94 6.46 10.85
C ALA A 323 59.64 7.27 10.69
N LYS A 324 59.47 7.95 9.54
CA LYS A 324 58.23 8.65 9.19
C LYS A 324 57.04 7.69 9.08
N ALA A 325 57.19 6.56 8.40
CA ALA A 325 56.10 5.59 8.25
C ALA A 325 55.65 5.01 9.61
N ILE A 326 56.58 4.76 10.53
CA ILE A 326 56.29 4.29 11.90
C ILE A 326 55.58 5.39 12.70
N TYR A 327 56.09 6.63 12.69
CA TYR A 327 55.49 7.75 13.40
C TYR A 327 54.09 8.12 12.87
N ASP A 328 53.94 8.23 11.55
CA ASP A 328 52.64 8.47 10.91
C ASP A 328 51.63 7.36 11.24
N ASN A 329 52.05 6.09 11.26
CA ASN A 329 51.17 4.98 11.62
C ASN A 329 50.64 5.12 13.05
N LEU A 330 51.51 5.50 14.00
CA LEU A 330 51.12 5.69 15.40
C LEU A 330 50.20 6.91 15.57
N VAL A 331 50.57 8.09 15.06
CA VAL A 331 49.77 9.33 15.20
C VAL A 331 48.37 9.19 14.57
N ASN A 332 48.24 8.47 13.45
CA ASN A 332 46.94 8.32 12.77
C ASN A 332 45.97 7.36 13.48
N ASN A 333 46.48 6.45 14.33
CA ASN A 333 45.66 5.45 15.04
C ASN A 333 45.51 5.74 16.55
N PHE A 334 46.45 6.45 17.15
CA PHE A 334 46.57 6.64 18.60
C PHE A 334 46.80 8.12 18.94
N ASN A 335 46.28 8.56 20.08
CA ASN A 335 46.63 9.85 20.69
C ASN A 335 47.18 9.63 22.11
N SER A 336 47.44 10.72 22.84
CA SER A 336 47.87 10.69 24.26
C SER A 336 46.94 9.89 25.19
N ASN A 337 45.71 9.61 24.78
CA ASN A 337 44.68 8.93 25.56
C ASN A 337 44.36 7.53 25.01
N GLY A 338 45.20 7.00 24.10
CA GLY A 338 45.10 5.67 23.52
C GLY A 338 44.55 5.61 22.10
N GLN A 339 44.03 4.45 21.68
CA GLN A 339 43.48 4.22 20.35
C GLN A 339 42.10 4.87 20.23
N GLN A 340 41.85 5.69 19.20
CA GLN A 340 40.49 6.17 18.91
C GLN A 340 39.73 5.17 18.03
N ILE A 341 38.59 4.69 18.50
CA ILE A 341 37.66 3.87 17.72
C ILE A 341 36.62 4.81 17.07
N LYS A 342 36.61 4.81 15.74
CA LYS A 342 35.74 5.66 14.91
C LYS A 342 34.87 4.79 14.01
N SER A 343 33.65 5.22 13.70
CA SER A 343 32.80 4.54 12.74
C SER A 343 33.49 4.43 11.37
N SER A 344 33.42 3.26 10.75
CA SER A 344 33.94 2.97 9.41
C SER A 344 33.00 3.39 8.27
N LEU A 345 31.73 3.70 8.59
CA LEU A 345 30.69 3.98 7.60
C LEU A 345 29.54 4.85 8.18
N ASN A 346 28.71 5.41 7.31
CA ASN A 346 27.46 6.07 7.69
C ASN A 346 26.40 5.00 7.95
N GLY A 347 25.74 5.00 9.11
CA GLY A 347 24.81 3.94 9.47
C GLY A 347 24.22 4.08 10.87
N TYR A 348 24.00 2.95 11.53
CA TYR A 348 23.59 2.86 12.93
C TYR A 348 24.36 1.75 13.65
N ILE A 349 24.49 1.88 14.97
CA ILE A 349 25.09 0.86 15.82
C ILE A 349 24.13 -0.34 15.86
N LYS A 350 24.53 -1.47 15.26
CA LYS A 350 23.75 -2.71 15.26
C LYS A 350 23.87 -3.44 16.59
N GLN A 351 25.09 -3.52 17.11
CA GLN A 351 25.39 -4.22 18.36
C GLN A 351 26.69 -3.70 18.98
N ILE A 352 26.77 -3.64 20.31
CA ILE A 352 27.99 -3.35 21.07
C ILE A 352 28.42 -4.63 21.79
N TYR A 353 29.68 -5.05 21.63
CA TYR A 353 30.20 -6.32 22.18
C TYR A 353 30.97 -6.15 23.51
N ILE A 354 31.05 -4.92 24.01
CA ILE A 354 31.95 -4.52 25.11
C ILE A 354 31.24 -3.57 26.08
N THR A 355 31.74 -3.51 27.31
CA THR A 355 31.30 -2.54 28.33
C THR A 355 32.37 -1.49 28.62
N ASN A 356 31.95 -0.33 29.12
CA ASN A 356 32.88 0.71 29.57
C ASN A 356 33.75 0.18 30.74
N GLY A 357 35.06 0.45 30.73
CA GLY A 357 36.02 -0.09 31.69
C GLY A 357 36.48 -1.54 31.42
N GLN A 358 35.96 -2.22 30.39
CA GLN A 358 36.39 -3.57 30.05
C GLN A 358 37.81 -3.58 29.44
N PHE A 359 38.64 -4.54 29.84
CA PHE A 359 39.89 -4.84 29.13
C PHE A 359 39.59 -5.61 27.84
N VAL A 360 40.17 -5.18 26.72
CA VAL A 360 40.04 -5.82 25.41
C VAL A 360 41.40 -6.18 24.83
N GLU A 361 41.44 -7.24 24.02
CA GLU A 361 42.63 -7.69 23.32
C GLU A 361 42.65 -7.26 21.85
N SER A 362 43.84 -7.11 21.25
CA SER A 362 43.98 -6.84 19.82
C SER A 362 43.28 -7.92 18.97
N GLY A 363 42.43 -7.49 18.03
CA GLY A 363 41.59 -8.37 17.21
C GLY A 363 40.21 -8.65 17.78
N GLN A 364 39.94 -8.35 19.06
CA GLN A 364 38.62 -8.52 19.66
C GLN A 364 37.58 -7.58 19.00
N ALA A 365 36.40 -8.12 18.67
CA ALA A 365 35.28 -7.34 18.14
C ALA A 365 34.70 -6.40 19.21
N LEU A 366 34.46 -5.14 18.86
CA LEU A 366 34.04 -4.10 19.80
C LEU A 366 32.62 -3.59 19.50
N VAL A 367 32.37 -3.27 18.23
CA VAL A 367 31.07 -2.74 17.78
C VAL A 367 30.77 -3.17 16.36
N SER A 368 29.51 -3.47 16.08
CA SER A 368 29.00 -3.72 14.73
C SER A 368 28.15 -2.53 14.28
N ILE A 369 28.44 -2.01 13.09
CA ILE A 369 27.75 -0.86 12.49
C ILE A 369 27.12 -1.32 11.18
N ALA A 370 25.84 -1.00 10.98
CA ALA A 370 25.07 -1.41 9.81
C ALA A 370 24.49 -0.20 9.05
N GLN A 371 24.35 -0.37 7.74
CA GLN A 371 23.67 0.55 6.85
C GLN A 371 22.22 0.09 6.64
N ASN A 372 21.31 1.06 6.52
CA ASN A 372 19.91 0.78 6.18
C ASN A 372 19.54 1.17 4.74
N LYS A 373 20.53 1.23 3.82
CA LYS A 373 20.31 1.63 2.41
C LYS A 373 19.89 0.45 1.53
N ASN A 374 20.65 -0.63 1.56
CA ASN A 374 20.41 -1.85 0.80
C ASN A 374 20.13 -2.99 1.78
N LEU A 375 19.11 -3.79 1.49
CA LEU A 375 18.62 -4.85 2.36
C LEU A 375 18.67 -6.20 1.66
N LEU A 376 19.01 -7.23 2.42
CA LEU A 376 18.88 -8.63 2.06
C LEU A 376 17.60 -9.17 2.70
N LEU A 377 16.70 -9.72 1.90
CA LEU A 377 15.49 -10.40 2.35
C LEU A 377 15.69 -11.90 2.12
N THR A 378 15.78 -12.68 3.20
CA THR A 378 15.84 -14.14 3.12
C THR A 378 14.44 -14.70 3.34
N ALA A 379 13.76 -15.03 2.24
CA ALA A 379 12.45 -15.66 2.21
C ALA A 379 12.58 -17.17 2.44
N GLN A 380 11.79 -17.73 3.34
CA GLN A 380 11.83 -19.17 3.64
C GLN A 380 10.72 -19.89 2.86
N VAL A 381 11.08 -20.78 1.93
CA VAL A 381 10.12 -21.41 1.02
C VAL A 381 9.95 -22.91 1.32
N GLN A 382 8.70 -23.38 1.34
CA GLN A 382 8.38 -24.80 1.57
C GLN A 382 8.86 -25.68 0.39
N GLN A 383 9.38 -26.87 0.69
CA GLN A 383 9.88 -27.84 -0.31
C GLN A 383 8.90 -28.17 -1.44
N LYS A 384 7.58 -28.10 -1.20
CA LYS A 384 6.55 -28.31 -2.24
C LYS A 384 6.63 -27.36 -3.44
N TYR A 385 7.41 -26.28 -3.33
CA TYR A 385 7.65 -25.32 -4.42
C TYR A 385 9.01 -25.49 -5.11
N LEU A 386 9.78 -26.55 -4.80
CA LEU A 386 11.12 -26.83 -5.37
C LEU A 386 11.19 -26.65 -6.89
N GLU A 387 10.20 -27.17 -7.61
CA GLU A 387 10.10 -27.11 -9.08
C GLU A 387 9.98 -25.67 -9.62
N ILE A 388 9.40 -24.75 -8.85
CA ILE A 388 9.14 -23.35 -9.23
C ILE A 388 10.30 -22.43 -8.80
N LEU A 389 11.08 -22.81 -7.79
CA LEU A 389 12.15 -21.95 -7.25
C LEU A 389 13.14 -21.43 -8.30
N PRO A 390 13.59 -22.22 -9.30
CA PRO A 390 14.48 -21.72 -10.35
C PRO A 390 13.84 -20.67 -11.27
N THR A 391 12.50 -20.59 -11.31
CA THR A 391 11.76 -19.72 -12.22
C THR A 391 11.31 -18.40 -11.57
N ILE A 392 11.64 -18.17 -10.29
CA ILE A 392 11.37 -16.91 -9.57
C ILE A 392 12.26 -15.78 -10.11
N VAL A 393 11.64 -14.78 -10.75
CA VAL A 393 12.35 -13.65 -11.39
C VAL A 393 12.12 -12.31 -10.69
N SER A 394 11.07 -12.19 -9.89
CA SER A 394 10.76 -10.97 -9.14
C SER A 394 9.97 -11.29 -7.86
N ALA A 395 9.72 -10.28 -7.03
CA ALA A 395 8.76 -10.38 -5.96
C ALA A 395 8.06 -9.03 -5.72
N ASN A 396 6.96 -9.09 -4.98
CA ASN A 396 6.41 -7.93 -4.29
C ASN A 396 6.64 -8.09 -2.78
N VAL A 397 6.84 -6.98 -2.07
CA VAL A 397 7.18 -6.95 -0.65
C VAL A 397 6.16 -6.09 0.08
N LYS A 398 5.45 -6.67 1.05
CA LYS A 398 4.47 -5.96 1.87
C LYS A 398 5.08 -5.51 3.18
N THR A 399 5.00 -4.22 3.43
CA THR A 399 5.47 -3.56 4.66
C THR A 399 4.48 -3.77 5.81
N LEU A 400 4.98 -4.05 7.01
CA LEU A 400 4.12 -4.27 8.19
C LEU A 400 3.52 -2.97 8.77
N HIS A 401 4.16 -1.82 8.59
CA HIS A 401 3.79 -0.59 9.32
C HIS A 401 2.60 0.16 8.71
N ASN A 402 2.33 0.02 7.42
CA ASN A 402 1.19 0.65 6.72
C ASN A 402 0.43 -0.34 5.82
N ASN A 403 0.74 -1.65 5.92
CA ASN A 403 0.18 -2.73 5.08
C ASN A 403 0.34 -2.55 3.55
N LYS A 404 1.17 -1.60 3.07
CA LYS A 404 1.36 -1.36 1.65
C LYS A 404 2.31 -2.39 1.04
N THR A 405 1.89 -2.94 -0.11
CA THR A 405 2.73 -3.75 -0.97
C THR A 405 3.52 -2.87 -1.94
N TYR A 406 4.78 -3.20 -2.17
CA TYR A 406 5.68 -2.53 -3.11
C TYR A 406 6.26 -3.56 -4.08
N SER A 407 6.35 -3.19 -5.35
CA SER A 407 6.98 -3.99 -6.40
C SER A 407 8.51 -3.90 -6.36
N PHE A 408 9.19 -4.90 -6.94
CA PHE A 408 10.63 -4.80 -7.21
C PHE A 408 11.02 -3.58 -8.06
N LYS A 409 10.15 -3.09 -8.95
CA LYS A 409 10.44 -1.89 -9.76
C LYS A 409 10.60 -0.65 -8.88
N GLU A 410 9.72 -0.46 -7.90
CA GLU A 410 9.79 0.64 -6.94
C GLU A 410 11.03 0.52 -6.03
N LEU A 411 11.31 -0.71 -5.57
CA LEU A 411 12.38 -1.00 -4.61
C LEU A 411 13.76 -1.28 -5.24
N ASN A 412 13.93 -1.14 -6.56
CA ASN A 412 15.13 -1.57 -7.30
C ASN A 412 15.57 -3.02 -6.94
N GLY A 413 14.57 -3.89 -6.80
CA GLY A 413 14.70 -5.25 -6.28
C GLY A 413 15.31 -6.24 -7.26
N LYS A 414 16.07 -7.21 -6.73
CA LYS A 414 16.72 -8.28 -7.50
C LYS A 414 16.64 -9.60 -6.74
N VAL A 415 16.35 -10.69 -7.45
CA VAL A 415 16.54 -12.05 -6.92
C VAL A 415 18.04 -12.35 -6.94
N LEU A 416 18.60 -12.84 -5.83
CA LEU A 416 19.97 -13.32 -5.77
C LEU A 416 20.00 -14.83 -6.05
N PRO A 417 21.11 -15.39 -6.56
CA PRO A 417 21.24 -16.84 -6.75
C PRO A 417 20.89 -17.61 -5.48
N HIS A 418 20.06 -18.64 -5.64
CA HIS A 418 19.73 -19.57 -4.56
C HIS A 418 20.93 -20.47 -4.28
N GLY A 419 21.14 -20.80 -3.00
CA GLY A 419 22.12 -21.82 -2.62
C GLY A 419 21.50 -23.20 -2.71
N GLU A 420 22.20 -24.16 -3.31
CA GLU A 420 21.75 -25.56 -3.45
C GLU A 420 21.68 -26.35 -2.13
N SER A 421 22.01 -25.71 -0.99
CA SER A 421 22.12 -26.36 0.31
C SER A 421 20.99 -25.93 1.26
N VAL A 422 20.22 -26.93 1.70
CA VAL A 422 19.32 -26.81 2.84
C VAL A 422 20.14 -26.85 4.12
N THR A 423 20.15 -25.76 4.90
CA THR A 423 20.84 -25.72 6.20
C THR A 423 20.17 -26.69 7.18
N GLY A 424 20.95 -27.60 7.76
CA GLY A 424 20.54 -28.92 8.27
C GLY A 424 19.45 -29.05 9.35
N ASN A 425 18.79 -27.96 9.77
CA ASN A 425 17.69 -27.98 10.74
C ASN A 425 16.37 -27.40 10.20
N SER A 426 16.29 -27.00 8.92
CA SER A 426 15.09 -26.38 8.34
C SER A 426 14.63 -27.13 7.10
N TYR A 427 13.35 -27.54 7.05
CA TYR A 427 12.70 -28.03 5.83
C TYR A 427 12.26 -26.90 4.88
N MET A 428 12.81 -25.68 5.07
CA MET A 428 12.56 -24.52 4.22
C MET A 428 13.83 -24.13 3.46
N ILE A 429 13.63 -23.73 2.21
CA ILE A 429 14.68 -23.36 1.27
C ILE A 429 14.81 -21.83 1.25
N PRO A 430 16.01 -21.28 1.54
CA PRO A 430 16.20 -19.84 1.61
C PRO A 430 16.33 -19.22 0.20
N VAL A 431 15.34 -18.41 -0.18
CA VAL A 431 15.41 -17.54 -1.36
C VAL A 431 15.88 -16.17 -0.93
N ASN A 432 17.02 -15.72 -1.46
CA ASN A 432 17.61 -14.44 -1.11
C ASN A 432 17.24 -13.37 -2.14
N LEU A 433 16.74 -12.24 -1.67
CA LEU A 433 16.36 -11.08 -2.48
C LEU A 433 17.16 -9.87 -2.00
N GLN A 434 17.52 -8.95 -2.88
CA GLN A 434 18.11 -7.66 -2.53
C GLN A 434 17.16 -6.53 -2.92
N ILE A 435 16.95 -5.55 -2.03
CA ILE A 435 16.16 -4.34 -2.30
C ILE A 435 16.87 -3.07 -1.81
N GLU A 436 16.52 -1.93 -2.39
CA GLU A 436 16.79 -0.61 -1.80
C GLU A 436 15.70 -0.23 -0.80
N ASN A 437 16.09 0.33 0.34
CA ASN A 437 15.16 0.73 1.38
C ASN A 437 14.53 2.10 1.11
N LYS A 438 13.59 2.13 0.15
CA LYS A 438 12.78 3.33 -0.16
C LYS A 438 11.48 3.41 0.64
N ALA A 439 11.08 2.33 1.30
CA ALA A 439 9.79 2.20 1.98
C ALA A 439 9.89 2.05 3.51
N GLY A 440 11.02 2.42 4.13
CA GLY A 440 11.14 2.43 5.59
C GLY A 440 11.17 1.05 6.25
N PHE A 441 11.66 0.03 5.54
CA PHE A 441 11.92 -1.30 6.10
C PHE A 441 12.95 -1.23 7.24
N VAL A 442 12.80 -2.10 8.24
CA VAL A 442 13.66 -2.15 9.42
C VAL A 442 14.44 -3.47 9.45
N PRO A 443 15.79 -3.46 9.40
CA PRO A 443 16.58 -4.68 9.50
C PRO A 443 16.35 -5.38 10.85
N GLY A 444 16.30 -6.71 10.83
CA GLY A 444 15.94 -7.56 11.97
C GLY A 444 14.46 -7.93 12.02
N THR A 445 13.59 -7.26 11.26
CA THR A 445 12.15 -7.58 11.21
C THR A 445 11.83 -8.68 10.18
N LEU A 446 10.60 -9.21 10.26
CA LEU A 446 10.00 -10.07 9.25
C LEU A 446 9.07 -9.23 8.35
N THR A 447 8.85 -9.68 7.12
CA THR A 447 7.96 -9.02 6.15
C THR A 447 7.31 -10.06 5.24
N GLU A 448 6.08 -9.81 4.80
CA GLU A 448 5.38 -10.68 3.86
C GLU A 448 5.90 -10.43 2.43
N VAL A 449 6.21 -11.50 1.69
CA VAL A 449 6.72 -11.46 0.32
C VAL A 449 5.93 -12.38 -0.60
N PHE A 450 5.75 -11.91 -1.83
CA PHE A 450 5.05 -12.61 -2.90
C PHE A 450 6.07 -12.89 -4.01
N LEU A 451 6.70 -14.07 -3.99
CA LEU A 451 7.70 -14.46 -4.99
C LEU A 451 6.98 -14.79 -6.30
N LYS A 452 7.33 -14.11 -7.39
CA LYS A 452 6.68 -14.25 -8.70
C LYS A 452 7.54 -15.08 -9.65
N ALA A 453 7.01 -16.23 -10.06
CA ALA A 453 7.56 -17.02 -11.15
C ALA A 453 7.41 -16.32 -12.50
N VAL A 454 8.33 -16.56 -13.43
CA VAL A 454 8.13 -16.21 -14.84
C VAL A 454 6.97 -17.03 -15.40
N THR A 455 6.20 -16.44 -16.32
CA THR A 455 5.16 -17.16 -17.05
C THR A 455 4.96 -16.57 -18.44
N ASN A 456 4.33 -17.36 -19.31
CA ASN A 456 3.74 -16.92 -20.57
C ASN A 456 2.20 -16.95 -20.53
N SER A 457 1.59 -17.33 -19.40
CA SER A 457 0.13 -17.35 -19.20
C SER A 457 -0.39 -15.97 -18.81
N ASN A 458 -1.35 -15.44 -19.58
CA ASN A 458 -2.08 -14.23 -19.21
C ASN A 458 -3.33 -14.58 -18.41
N ALA A 459 -3.52 -13.94 -17.26
CA ALA A 459 -4.73 -14.05 -16.45
C ALA A 459 -5.46 -12.71 -16.43
N LEU A 460 -6.78 -12.73 -16.21
CA LEU A 460 -7.54 -11.52 -15.92
C LEU A 460 -7.25 -11.12 -14.47
N THR A 461 -6.81 -9.88 -14.24
CA THR A 461 -6.43 -9.43 -12.90
C THR A 461 -7.13 -8.14 -12.51
N VAL A 462 -7.33 -7.97 -11.20
CA VAL A 462 -7.87 -6.75 -10.59
C VAL A 462 -6.91 -6.26 -9.49
N PRO A 463 -6.82 -4.94 -9.26
CA PRO A 463 -6.15 -4.41 -8.07
C PRO A 463 -6.73 -5.01 -6.77
N ASN A 464 -5.89 -5.29 -5.78
CA ASN A 464 -6.37 -5.82 -4.50
C ASN A 464 -7.31 -4.86 -3.75
N GLY A 465 -7.28 -3.55 -4.07
CA GLY A 465 -8.22 -2.56 -3.54
C GLY A 465 -9.64 -2.64 -4.11
N SER A 466 -9.83 -3.33 -5.24
CA SER A 466 -11.13 -3.62 -5.85
C SER A 466 -11.90 -4.73 -5.13
N LEU A 467 -11.16 -5.63 -4.49
CA LEU A 467 -11.64 -6.93 -4.05
C LEU A 467 -12.09 -6.82 -2.58
N LEU A 468 -13.34 -7.20 -2.34
CA LEU A 468 -13.93 -7.25 -1.00
C LEU A 468 -14.29 -8.68 -0.64
N GLU A 469 -14.31 -8.97 0.66
CA GLU A 469 -14.64 -10.27 1.22
C GLU A 469 -15.80 -10.13 2.22
N GLU A 470 -16.77 -11.04 2.13
CA GLU A 470 -17.83 -11.25 3.12
C GLU A 470 -18.00 -12.75 3.35
N GLN A 471 -17.81 -13.21 4.60
CA GLN A 471 -18.05 -14.61 4.99
C GLN A 471 -17.28 -15.65 4.12
N GLY A 472 -16.11 -15.27 3.59
CA GLY A 472 -15.29 -16.10 2.69
C GLY A 472 -15.68 -16.02 1.20
N ILE A 473 -16.74 -15.29 0.87
CA ILE A 473 -17.14 -14.98 -0.52
C ILE A 473 -16.46 -13.68 -0.95
N TYR A 474 -15.82 -13.71 -2.11
CA TYR A 474 -15.17 -12.56 -2.71
C TYR A 474 -16.07 -11.91 -3.75
N TYR A 475 -16.07 -10.57 -3.79
CA TYR A 475 -16.87 -9.80 -4.75
C TYR A 475 -16.18 -8.50 -5.14
N VAL A 476 -16.65 -7.92 -6.24
CA VAL A 476 -16.26 -6.59 -6.73
C VAL A 476 -17.52 -5.76 -7.00
N PHE A 477 -17.36 -4.44 -7.11
CA PHE A 477 -18.40 -3.56 -7.64
C PHE A 477 -18.16 -3.29 -9.13
N VAL A 478 -19.08 -3.77 -9.97
CA VAL A 478 -19.11 -3.51 -11.41
C VAL A 478 -19.93 -2.24 -11.66
N GLN A 479 -19.38 -1.30 -12.42
CA GLN A 479 -20.02 -0.05 -12.77
C GLN A 479 -21.00 -0.28 -13.93
N VAL A 480 -22.30 -0.19 -13.64
CA VAL A 480 -23.37 -0.36 -14.64
C VAL A 480 -23.63 0.96 -15.36
N ASN A 481 -23.70 2.04 -14.59
CA ASN A 481 -23.58 3.41 -15.08
C ASN A 481 -22.62 4.19 -14.14
N PRO A 482 -22.26 5.44 -14.43
CA PRO A 482 -21.27 6.19 -13.67
C PRO A 482 -21.54 6.36 -12.18
N GLU A 483 -22.78 6.23 -11.73
CA GLU A 483 -23.21 6.31 -10.32
C GLU A 483 -23.85 5.03 -9.78
N LEU A 484 -24.15 4.03 -10.63
CA LEU A 484 -24.81 2.79 -10.26
C LEU A 484 -23.85 1.60 -10.34
N PHE A 485 -23.65 0.94 -9.21
CA PHE A 485 -22.68 -0.15 -9.05
C PHE A 485 -23.35 -1.45 -8.65
N GLU A 486 -23.21 -2.50 -9.46
CA GLU A 486 -23.68 -3.86 -9.16
C GLU A 486 -22.62 -4.59 -8.32
N LYS A 487 -23.04 -5.17 -7.19
CA LYS A 487 -22.20 -6.07 -6.41
C LYS A 487 -22.17 -7.45 -7.07
N ARG A 488 -21.03 -7.85 -7.63
CA ARG A 488 -20.87 -9.12 -8.35
C ARG A 488 -19.85 -10.05 -7.68
N GLU A 489 -20.28 -11.27 -7.37
CA GLU A 489 -19.41 -12.32 -6.82
C GLU A 489 -18.33 -12.74 -7.83
N VAL A 490 -17.11 -12.98 -7.34
CA VAL A 490 -15.96 -13.41 -8.15
C VAL A 490 -15.23 -14.59 -7.53
N SER A 491 -14.79 -15.53 -8.37
CA SER A 491 -13.89 -16.61 -7.96
C SER A 491 -12.44 -16.20 -8.19
N ILE A 492 -11.66 -16.07 -7.12
CA ILE A 492 -10.27 -15.60 -7.18
C ILE A 492 -9.25 -16.73 -7.39
N GLY A 493 -8.11 -16.41 -8.00
CA GLY A 493 -6.96 -17.28 -8.21
C GLY A 493 -5.77 -16.87 -7.34
N GLY A 494 -4.58 -16.80 -7.95
CA GLY A 494 -3.37 -16.31 -7.26
C GLY A 494 -3.42 -14.80 -6.96
N THR A 495 -2.78 -14.38 -5.86
CA THR A 495 -2.54 -12.96 -5.56
C THR A 495 -1.04 -12.70 -5.43
N ASP A 496 -0.57 -11.58 -6.01
CA ASP A 496 0.80 -11.11 -5.86
C ASP A 496 0.93 -10.00 -4.80
N GLY A 497 -0.14 -9.73 -4.05
CA GLY A 497 -0.19 -8.70 -3.02
C GLY A 497 -0.43 -7.28 -3.54
N LEU A 498 -0.35 -7.04 -4.86
CA LEU A 498 -0.81 -5.82 -5.54
C LEU A 498 -2.08 -6.09 -6.34
N ARG A 499 -2.09 -7.20 -7.09
CA ARG A 499 -3.18 -7.64 -7.97
C ARG A 499 -3.54 -9.10 -7.69
N THR A 500 -4.78 -9.43 -7.94
CA THR A 500 -5.35 -10.78 -7.77
C THR A 500 -5.97 -11.23 -9.08
N GLU A 501 -5.66 -12.47 -9.46
CA GLU A 501 -6.27 -13.18 -10.58
C GLU A 501 -7.75 -13.43 -10.32
N ILE A 502 -8.59 -13.17 -11.32
CA ILE A 502 -10.01 -13.52 -11.32
C ILE A 502 -10.23 -14.64 -12.35
N THR A 503 -10.83 -15.73 -11.88
CA THR A 503 -11.10 -16.93 -12.68
C THR A 503 -12.54 -16.97 -13.20
N LYS A 504 -13.49 -16.37 -12.48
CA LYS A 504 -14.91 -16.25 -12.84
C LYS A 504 -15.54 -15.02 -12.18
N GLY A 505 -16.65 -14.55 -12.74
CA GLY A 505 -17.53 -13.54 -12.15
C GLY A 505 -17.58 -12.21 -12.92
N ILE A 506 -16.48 -11.82 -13.57
CA ILE A 506 -16.42 -10.61 -14.40
C ILE A 506 -15.76 -10.88 -15.77
N SER A 507 -16.09 -10.02 -16.74
CA SER A 507 -15.47 -9.95 -18.06
C SER A 507 -14.33 -8.93 -18.11
N GLU A 508 -13.55 -8.93 -19.21
CA GLU A 508 -12.55 -7.90 -19.51
C GLU A 508 -13.14 -6.56 -20.00
N HIS A 509 -14.45 -6.52 -20.24
CA HIS A 509 -15.21 -5.32 -20.61
C HIS A 509 -15.94 -4.69 -19.41
N ASP A 510 -16.05 -5.41 -18.30
CA ASP A 510 -16.70 -4.94 -17.08
C ASP A 510 -15.83 -3.86 -16.43
N ARG A 511 -16.30 -2.62 -16.33
CA ARG A 511 -15.60 -1.57 -15.58
C ARG A 511 -15.85 -1.80 -14.09
N ILE A 512 -14.80 -1.85 -13.27
CA ILE A 512 -14.89 -2.14 -11.83
C ILE A 512 -14.31 -1.01 -10.97
N VAL A 513 -14.81 -0.89 -9.74
CA VAL A 513 -14.25 0.03 -8.74
C VAL A 513 -12.87 -0.47 -8.29
N THR A 514 -11.81 0.32 -8.53
CA THR A 514 -10.42 0.00 -8.15
C THR A 514 -9.92 0.74 -6.93
N SER A 515 -10.49 1.91 -6.65
CA SER A 515 -10.33 2.65 -5.39
C SER A 515 -11.69 3.15 -4.93
N GLY A 516 -11.96 3.08 -3.62
CA GLY A 516 -13.25 3.47 -3.04
C GLY A 516 -14.29 2.35 -2.87
N ALA A 517 -13.95 1.08 -3.16
CA ALA A 517 -14.89 -0.04 -3.09
C ALA A 517 -15.53 -0.22 -1.69
N MET A 518 -14.77 0.04 -0.62
CA MET A 518 -15.28 0.01 0.76
C MET A 518 -16.33 1.11 1.01
N GLN A 519 -16.20 2.28 0.39
CA GLN A 519 -17.14 3.38 0.51
C GLN A 519 -18.43 3.10 -0.27
N VAL A 520 -18.34 2.46 -1.44
CA VAL A 520 -19.52 1.94 -2.16
C VAL A 520 -20.25 0.88 -1.32
N LYS A 521 -19.52 -0.06 -0.70
CA LYS A 521 -20.10 -1.02 0.26
C LYS A 521 -20.83 -0.33 1.42
N LEU A 522 -20.25 0.74 1.97
CA LEU A 522 -20.89 1.48 3.07
C LEU A 522 -22.16 2.19 2.60
N ALA A 523 -22.18 2.78 1.39
CA ALA A 523 -23.39 3.36 0.80
C ALA A 523 -24.51 2.32 0.64
N GLN A 524 -24.18 1.10 0.19
CA GLN A 524 -25.10 -0.03 0.11
C GLN A 524 -25.69 -0.37 1.49
N ALA A 525 -24.85 -0.45 2.52
CA ALA A 525 -25.26 -0.82 3.88
C ALA A 525 -26.04 0.28 4.60
N THR A 526 -25.82 1.56 4.29
CA THR A 526 -26.57 2.68 4.86
C THR A 526 -27.98 2.83 4.28
N GLY A 527 -28.35 2.07 3.24
CA GLY A 527 -29.63 2.21 2.56
C GLY A 527 -29.83 3.65 2.08
N ALA A 528 -28.83 4.18 1.36
CA ALA A 528 -28.79 5.59 0.98
C ALA A 528 -30.09 6.00 0.29
N LEU A 529 -30.69 7.06 0.85
CA LEU A 529 -32.05 7.53 0.65
C LEU A 529 -32.58 7.41 -0.79
N ASP A 530 -33.87 7.09 -0.85
CA ASP A 530 -34.80 7.40 -1.94
C ASP A 530 -34.24 8.39 -3.00
N PRO A 531 -34.11 7.98 -4.28
CA PRO A 531 -33.57 8.85 -5.32
C PRO A 531 -34.35 10.15 -5.53
N HIS A 532 -35.60 10.26 -5.03
CA HIS A 532 -36.42 11.47 -5.15
C HIS A 532 -36.08 12.51 -4.06
N SER A 533 -35.43 12.10 -2.96
CA SER A 533 -35.10 12.95 -1.80
C SER A 533 -33.94 13.94 -2.03
N GLY A 534 -33.46 14.09 -3.26
CA GLY A 534 -32.30 14.93 -3.63
C GLY A 534 -32.58 16.09 -4.59
N HIS A 535 -33.76 16.16 -5.22
CA HIS A 535 -34.08 17.21 -6.19
C HIS A 535 -34.56 18.48 -5.49
N VAL A 536 -33.79 19.56 -5.64
CA VAL A 536 -34.14 20.89 -5.13
C VAL A 536 -34.94 21.63 -6.21
N HIS A 537 -36.16 22.03 -5.88
CA HIS A 537 -37.02 22.94 -6.66
C HIS A 537 -36.39 24.33 -6.86
#